data_AF-A0A2E9D1X1-F1
#
_entry.id   AF-A0A2E9D1X1-F1
#
_cell.length_a   1.000
_cell.length_b   1.000
_cell.length_c   1.000
_cell.angle_alpha   90.00
_cell.angle_beta   90.00
_cell.angle_gamma   90.00
#
_symmetry.space_group_name_H-M   'P 1'
#
loop_
_entity.id
_entity.type
_entity.pdbx_description
1 polymer ?
#
loop_
_entity_poly.entity_id
_entity_poly.type
_entity_poly.pdbx_seq_one_letter_code
_entity_poly.pdbx_strand_id
1 'polypeptide(L)'
;MEDFLGIVLSVSFSVAYIPQMIKMVRRKSSRDVSLIMLIINGMGYYCGLGYVLMKDLNAFWLFFNYTSGLIMTFLCVVMWSIYKGEKS
;
A
#
# COMPACT_ATOMS: atom_id res chain seq x y z
N MET A 1 2.61 24.20 -7.26
CA MET A 1 1.33 23.45 -7.24
C MET A 1 1.56 21.97 -7.41
N GLU A 2 2.44 21.57 -8.34
CA GLU A 2 2.84 20.18 -8.57
C GLU A 2 3.36 19.47 -7.32
N ASP A 3 4.29 20.09 -6.58
CA ASP A 3 4.82 19.49 -5.35
C ASP A 3 3.76 19.28 -4.27
N PHE A 4 2.85 20.23 -4.10
CA PHE A 4 1.75 20.10 -3.15
C PHE A 4 0.84 18.93 -3.52
N LEU A 5 0.45 18.80 -4.80
CA LEU A 5 -0.35 17.68 -5.28
C LEU A 5 0.41 16.35 -5.16
N GLY A 6 1.71 16.33 -5.43
CA GLY A 6 2.58 15.17 -5.28
C GLY A 6 2.71 14.69 -3.84
N ILE A 7 2.83 15.62 -2.88
CA ILE A 7 2.80 15.32 -1.44
C ILE A 7 1.44 14.73 -1.06
N VAL A 8 0.35 15.41 -1.43
CA VAL A 8 -1.02 14.97 -1.09
C VAL A 8 -1.29 13.58 -1.68
N LEU A 9 -0.89 13.34 -2.93
CA LEU A 9 -0.98 12.03 -3.58
C LEU A 9 -0.25 10.96 -2.74
N SER A 10 1.04 11.17 -2.49
CA SER A 10 1.90 10.19 -1.82
C SER A 10 1.43 9.88 -0.40
N VAL A 11 1.06 10.91 0.36
CA VAL A 11 0.57 10.78 1.73
C VAL A 11 -0.77 10.06 1.75
N SER A 12 -1.71 10.43 0.88
CA SER A 12 -3.06 9.84 0.86
C SER A 12 -3.03 8.34 0.60
N PHE A 13 -2.28 7.89 -0.41
CA PHE A 13 -2.18 6.47 -0.74
C PHE A 13 -1.42 5.65 0.32
N SER A 14 -0.40 6.24 0.95
CA SER A 14 0.36 5.56 2.00
C SER A 14 -0.46 5.43 3.29
N VAL A 15 -1.12 6.51 3.71
CA VAL A 15 -1.90 6.56 4.96
C VAL A 15 -3.19 5.74 4.85
N ALA A 16 -3.75 5.54 3.66
CA ALA A 16 -4.98 4.75 3.45
C ALA A 16 -4.90 3.31 4.01
N TYR A 17 -3.70 2.71 4.09
CA TYR A 17 -3.50 1.38 4.67
C TYR A 17 -3.52 1.38 6.21
N ILE A 18 -3.23 2.51 6.85
CA ILE A 18 -3.09 2.61 8.31
C ILE A 18 -4.42 2.28 9.03
N PRO A 19 -5.59 2.85 8.66
CA PRO A 19 -6.85 2.47 9.28
C PRO A 19 -7.17 0.98 9.15
N GLN A 20 -6.83 0.36 8.03
CA GLN A 20 -7.04 -1.07 7.79
C GLN A 20 -6.16 -1.93 8.71
N MET A 21 -4.88 -1.57 8.85
CA MET A 21 -3.95 -2.20 9.79
C MET A 21 -4.42 -2.05 11.23
N ILE A 22 -4.85 -0.85 11.64
CA ILE A 22 -5.40 -0.60 12.98
C ILE A 22 -6.64 -1.47 13.24
N LYS A 23 -7.56 -1.59 12.27
CA LYS A 23 -8.74 -2.47 12.39
C LYS A 23 -8.35 -3.93 12.60
N MET A 24 -7.38 -4.45 11.85
CA MET A 24 -6.90 -5.82 12.02
C MET A 24 -6.29 -6.05 13.40
N VAL A 25 -5.48 -5.12 13.91
CA VAL A 25 -4.90 -5.19 15.25
C VAL A 25 -5.97 -5.18 16.34
N ARG A 26 -6.95 -4.27 16.22
CA ARG A 26 -8.02 -4.12 17.21
C ARG A 26 -8.95 -5.33 17.24
N ARG A 27 -9.28 -5.90 16.08
CA ARG A 27 -10.17 -7.07 15.96
C ARG A 27 -9.44 -8.40 16.14
N LYS A 28 -8.11 -8.39 16.18
CA LYS A 28 -7.25 -9.60 16.16
C LYS A 28 -7.63 -10.57 15.04
N SER A 29 -8.13 -10.04 13.92
CA SER A 29 -8.66 -10.83 12.81
C SER A 29 -8.52 -10.08 11.50
N SER A 30 -8.14 -10.81 10.45
CA SER A 30 -8.07 -10.32 9.06
C SER A 30 -9.22 -10.80 8.17
N ARG A 31 -10.28 -11.39 8.74
CA ARG A 31 -11.41 -12.00 8.01
C ARG A 31 -12.08 -11.05 7.00
N ASP A 32 -12.24 -9.78 7.37
CA ASP A 32 -12.92 -8.77 6.53
C ASP A 32 -12.00 -8.18 5.44
N VAL A 33 -10.72 -8.59 5.41
CA VAL A 33 -9.71 -8.01 4.52
C VAL A 33 -9.38 -8.99 3.41
N SER A 34 -9.67 -8.61 2.17
CA SER A 34 -9.36 -9.44 1.00
C SER A 34 -7.85 -9.47 0.73
N LEU A 35 -7.23 -10.64 0.87
CA LEU A 35 -5.83 -10.86 0.50
C LEU A 35 -5.60 -10.60 -1.00
N ILE A 36 -6.55 -11.02 -1.86
CA ILE A 36 -6.45 -10.81 -3.31
C ILE A 36 -6.38 -9.32 -3.63
N MET A 37 -7.18 -8.50 -2.95
CA MET A 37 -7.14 -7.04 -3.11
C MET A 37 -5.76 -6.48 -2.74
N LEU A 38 -5.16 -6.94 -1.63
CA LEU A 38 -3.82 -6.52 -1.22
C LEU A 38 -2.74 -6.94 -2.23
N ILE A 39 -2.83 -8.16 -2.79
CA ILE A 39 -1.90 -8.65 -3.81
C ILE A 39 -2.02 -7.83 -5.10
N ILE A 40 -3.24 -7.54 -5.57
CA ILE A 40 -3.47 -6.71 -6.76
C ILE A 40 -2.91 -5.30 -6.55
N ASN A 41 -3.15 -4.70 -5.38
CA ASN A 41 -2.56 -3.40 -5.03
C ASN A 41 -1.04 -3.44 -5.03
N GLY A 42 -0.43 -4.48 -4.44
CA GLY A 42 1.02 -4.67 -4.41
C GLY A 42 1.61 -4.77 -5.82
N MET A 43 0.98 -5.57 -6.69
CA MET A 43 1.37 -5.66 -8.11
C MET A 43 1.22 -4.32 -8.82
N GLY A 44 0.13 -3.58 -8.57
CA GLY A 44 -0.10 -2.25 -9.13
C GLY A 44 1.01 -1.27 -8.75
N TYR A 45 1.40 -1.23 -7.47
CA TYR A 45 2.51 -0.39 -7.03
C TYR A 45 3.85 -0.81 -7.62
N TYR A 46 4.13 -2.12 -7.69
CA TYR A 46 5.36 -2.64 -8.28
C TYR A 46 5.47 -2.31 -9.78
N CYS A 47 4.40 -2.58 -10.54
CA CYS A 47 4.35 -2.26 -11.97
C CYS A 47 4.41 -0.75 -12.22
N GLY A 48 3.72 0.06 -11.40
CA GLY A 48 3.77 1.52 -11.47
C GLY A 48 5.17 2.07 -11.22
N LEU A 49 5.87 1.55 -10.19
CA LEU A 49 7.26 1.91 -9.91
C LEU A 49 8.18 1.55 -11.09
N GLY A 50 8.06 0.32 -11.61
CA GLY A 50 8.83 -0.13 -12.77
C GLY A 50 8.56 0.73 -14.02
N TYR A 51 7.31 1.10 -14.26
CA TYR A 51 6.93 1.96 -15.37
C TYR A 51 7.56 3.36 -15.27
N VAL A 52 7.54 3.98 -14.07
CA VAL A 52 8.19 5.28 -13.82
C VAL A 52 9.68 5.21 -14.07
N LEU A 53 10.35 4.15 -13.57
CA LEU A 53 11.78 3.94 -13.76
C LEU A 53 12.16 3.72 -15.23
N MET A 54 11.34 2.98 -16.00
CA MET A 54 11.60 2.73 -17.42
C MET A 54 11.40 3.97 -18.30
N LYS A 55 10.55 4.91 -17.88
CA LYS A 55 10.21 6.10 -18.68
C LYS A 55 11.14 7.29 -18.44
N ASP A 56 12.14 7.14 -17.56
CA ASP A 56 13.12 8.17 -17.18
C ASP A 56 12.44 9.53 -16.90
N LEU A 57 11.24 9.46 -16.32
CA LEU A 57 10.47 10.64 -15.99
C LEU A 57 11.11 11.26 -14.76
N ASN A 58 11.36 12.57 -14.80
CA ASN A 58 11.75 13.33 -13.62
C ASN A 58 10.52 13.52 -12.70
N ALA A 59 10.05 12.42 -12.13
CA ALA A 59 8.76 12.26 -11.46
C ALA A 59 8.95 11.74 -10.03
N PHE A 60 9.73 12.50 -9.25
CA PHE A 60 10.08 12.17 -7.87
C PHE A 60 8.88 11.78 -7.00
N TRP A 61 7.79 12.55 -7.05
CA TRP A 61 6.59 12.27 -6.25
C TRP A 61 5.87 10.99 -6.64
N LEU A 62 5.84 10.63 -7.92
CA LEU A 62 5.29 9.36 -8.38
C LEU A 62 6.16 8.20 -7.90
N PHE A 63 7.48 8.31 -8.05
CA PHE A 63 8.43 7.32 -7.53
C PHE A 63 8.26 7.11 -6.02
N PHE A 64 8.16 8.21 -5.26
CA PHE A 64 7.95 8.16 -3.82
C PHE A 64 6.61 7.51 -3.47
N ASN A 65 5.51 7.91 -4.12
CA ASN A 65 4.18 7.33 -3.94
C ASN A 65 4.15 5.81 -4.22
N TYR A 66 4.73 5.36 -5.33
CA TYR A 66 4.73 3.94 -5.66
C TYR A 66 5.59 3.12 -4.68
N THR A 67 6.73 3.68 -4.25
CA THR A 67 7.60 3.03 -3.27
C THR A 67 6.94 2.94 -1.89
N SER A 68 6.39 4.04 -1.38
CA SER A 68 5.73 4.06 -0.07
C SER A 68 4.45 3.22 -0.05
N GLY A 69 3.67 3.26 -1.13
CA GLY A 69 2.48 2.43 -1.31
C GLY A 69 2.82 0.93 -1.35
N LEU A 70 3.92 0.54 -2.01
CA LEU A 70 4.40 -0.84 -2.03
C LEU A 70 4.78 -1.33 -0.62
N ILE A 71 5.53 -0.52 0.13
CA ILE A 71 5.91 -0.82 1.53
C ILE A 71 4.67 -0.97 2.41
N MET A 72 3.73 -0.02 2.33
CA MET A 72 2.50 -0.05 3.14
C MET A 72 1.62 -1.25 2.79
N THR A 73 1.52 -1.61 1.52
CA THR A 73 0.78 -2.80 1.08
C THR A 73 1.44 -4.08 1.60
N PHE A 74 2.77 -4.16 1.53
CA PHE A 74 3.52 -5.30 2.07
C PHE A 74 3.32 -5.44 3.58
N LEU A 75 3.44 -4.35 4.35
CA LEU A 75 3.15 -4.35 5.79
C LEU A 75 1.72 -4.80 6.08
N CYS A 76 0.75 -4.35 5.29
CA CYS A 76 -0.65 -4.75 5.42
C CYS A 76 -0.83 -6.27 5.16
N VAL A 77 -0.10 -6.85 4.20
CA VAL A 77 -0.10 -8.30 3.93
C VAL A 77 0.56 -9.10 5.06
N VAL A 78 1.65 -8.60 5.63
CA VAL A 78 2.29 -9.22 6.81
C VAL A 78 1.31 -9.23 7.99
N MET A 79 0.67 -8.11 8.26
CA MET A 79 -0.35 -7.99 9.30
C MET A 79 -1.55 -8.90 9.04
N TRP A 80 -1.99 -8.98 7.78
CA TRP A 80 -3.04 -9.91 7.36
C TRP A 80 -2.68 -11.35 7.70
N SER A 81 -1.41 -11.74 7.50
CA SER A 81 -0.90 -13.09 7.76
C SER A 81 -0.78 -13.39 9.25
N ILE A 82 -0.38 -12.41 10.07
CA ILE A 82 -0.32 -12.54 11.53
C ILE A 82 -1.72 -12.72 12.13
N TYR A 83 -2.72 -11.97 11.62
CA TYR A 83 -4.10 -12.02 12.10
C TYR A 83 -5.00 -12.96 11.29
N LYS A 84 -4.40 -13.81 10.45
CA LYS A 84 -5.07 -14.91 9.76
C LYS A 84 -5.36 -15.98 10.80
N GLY A 85 -6.39 -15.75 11.61
CA GLY A 85 -6.82 -16.72 12.62
C GLY A 85 -7.02 -18.07 11.96
N GLU A 86 -6.34 -19.10 12.49
CA GLU A 86 -6.75 -20.48 12.29
C GLU A 86 -8.24 -20.56 12.62
N LYS A 87 -9.00 -21.24 11.77
CA LYS A 87 -10.41 -21.53 12.00
C LYS A 87 -10.56 -22.12 13.40
N SER A 88 -10.98 -21.30 14.37
CA SER A 88 -11.62 -21.80 15.58
C SER A 88 -13.00 -22.32 15.24
#